data_AF-A0A662D2C6-F1
#
_entry.id   AF-A0A662D2C6-F1
#
_cell.length_a   1.000
_cell.length_b   1.000
_cell.length_c   1.000
_cell.angle_alpha   90.00
_cell.angle_beta   90.00
_cell.angle_gamma   90.00
#
_symmetry.space_group_name_H-M   'P 1'
#
loop_
_entity.id
_entity.type
_entity.pdbx_description
1 polymer ?
#
loop_
_entity_poly.entity_id
_entity_poly.type
_entity_poly.pdbx_seq_one_letter_code
_entity_poly.pdbx_strand_id
1 'polypeptide(L)'
;FLPRIMSEYAHEKTGIDIHPGAQIASPFFIDHGTGIVIGETARIGREVRIFQGVTLGALTVERSMANTKRHPTIEDHVVIYAGSTILGGDTVIGHHTVVGGNTWITESILPHSVVYRNHRVLVKDRKDFKQPNDFEI
;
A
#
# COMPACT_ATOMS: atom_id res chain seq x y z
N PHE A 1 9.80 -14.35 -17.89
CA PHE A 1 11.08 -13.73 -17.48
C PHE A 1 11.21 -12.28 -17.94
N LEU A 2 11.09 -11.98 -19.24
CA LEU A 2 11.25 -10.60 -19.76
C LEU A 2 10.40 -9.53 -19.03
N PRO A 3 9.10 -9.74 -18.71
CA PRO A 3 8.32 -8.71 -18.03
C PRO A 3 8.85 -8.34 -16.64
N ARG A 4 9.37 -9.32 -15.89
CA ARG A 4 9.94 -9.08 -14.56
C ARG A 4 11.27 -8.34 -14.65
N ILE A 5 12.11 -8.64 -15.64
CA ILE A 5 13.36 -7.91 -15.86
C ILE A 5 13.08 -6.43 -16.13
N MET A 6 12.07 -6.13 -16.94
CA MET A 6 11.67 -4.74 -17.21
C MET A 6 11.15 -4.03 -15.96
N SER A 7 10.31 -4.68 -15.15
CA SER A 7 9.81 -4.08 -13.90
C SER A 7 10.94 -3.85 -12.89
N GLU A 8 11.87 -4.79 -12.75
CA GLU A 8 13.04 -4.62 -11.87
C GLU A 8 13.97 -3.50 -12.33
N TYR A 9 14.18 -3.35 -13.64
CA TYR A 9 14.96 -2.23 -14.18
C TYR A 9 14.28 -0.89 -13.88
N ALA A 10 12.95 -0.80 -14.05
CA ALA A 10 12.20 0.40 -13.68
C ALA A 10 12.27 0.67 -12.17
N HIS A 11 12.17 -0.38 -11.35
CA HIS A 11 12.33 -0.31 -9.90
C HIS A 11 13.71 0.22 -9.49
N GLU A 12 14.78 -0.27 -10.11
CA GLU A 12 16.15 0.21 -9.88
C GLU A 12 16.29 1.71 -10.15
N LYS A 13 15.63 2.22 -11.21
CA LYS A 13 15.73 3.64 -11.60
C LYS A 13 14.82 4.58 -10.83
N THR A 14 13.68 4.12 -10.34
CA THR A 14 12.61 4.98 -9.80
C THR A 14 12.26 4.71 -8.34
N GLY A 15 12.63 3.53 -7.83
CA GLY A 15 12.16 3.02 -6.55
C GLY A 15 10.70 2.56 -6.55
N ILE A 16 10.06 2.43 -7.72
CA ILE A 16 8.66 1.97 -7.88
C ILE A 16 8.70 0.50 -8.29
N ASP A 17 8.27 -0.41 -7.41
CA ASP A 17 8.11 -1.84 -7.73
C ASP A 17 6.66 -2.12 -8.14
N ILE A 18 6.44 -2.41 -9.42
CA ILE A 18 5.14 -2.85 -9.93
C ILE A 18 5.32 -4.22 -10.56
N HIS A 19 4.65 -5.21 -9.99
CA HIS A 19 4.65 -6.53 -10.59
C HIS A 19 4.00 -6.48 -11.99
N PRO A 20 4.59 -7.11 -13.02
CA PRO A 20 4.06 -7.08 -14.39
C PRO A 20 2.69 -7.75 -14.57
N GLY A 21 2.23 -8.48 -13.56
CA GLY A 21 0.90 -9.10 -13.51
C GLY A 21 -0.21 -8.17 -12.99
N ALA A 22 0.14 -7.04 -12.37
CA ALA A 22 -0.82 -6.10 -11.83
C ALA A 22 -1.69 -5.53 -12.96
N GLN A 23 -3.00 -5.40 -12.69
CA GLN A 23 -3.95 -4.86 -13.66
C GLN A 23 -4.22 -3.39 -13.29
N ILE A 24 -3.81 -2.47 -14.14
CA ILE A 24 -3.90 -1.03 -13.88
C ILE A 24 -4.62 -0.36 -15.05
N ALA A 25 -5.78 0.24 -14.79
CA ALA A 25 -6.53 1.00 -15.78
C ALA A 25 -5.99 2.43 -15.93
N SER A 26 -6.13 2.99 -17.13
CA SER A 26 -5.71 4.36 -17.44
C SER A 26 -6.90 5.33 -17.38
N PRO A 27 -6.71 6.59 -16.94
CA PRO A 27 -5.44 7.17 -16.47
C PRO A 27 -5.08 6.70 -15.07
N PHE A 28 -3.77 6.54 -14.81
CA PHE A 28 -3.20 6.22 -13.51
C PHE A 28 -2.02 7.13 -13.25
N PHE A 29 -1.94 7.70 -12.04
CA PHE A 29 -0.91 8.68 -11.71
C PHE A 29 -0.18 8.30 -10.43
N ILE A 30 1.15 8.34 -10.52
CA ILE A 30 2.06 8.17 -9.40
C ILE A 30 2.77 9.50 -9.18
N ASP A 31 2.74 10.01 -7.95
CA ASP A 31 3.50 11.18 -7.53
C ASP A 31 4.61 10.80 -6.56
N HIS A 32 5.80 11.38 -6.73
CA HIS A 32 7.08 11.06 -6.08
C HIS A 32 7.58 9.61 -6.26
N GLY A 33 6.72 8.60 -6.05
CA GLY A 33 6.90 7.21 -6.46
C GLY A 33 7.80 6.34 -5.59
N THR A 34 8.86 6.90 -4.99
CA THR A 34 9.86 6.09 -4.26
C THR A 34 9.23 5.22 -3.17
N GLY A 35 9.54 3.92 -3.18
CA GLY A 35 9.06 2.96 -2.18
C GLY A 35 7.64 2.45 -2.43
N ILE A 36 7.03 2.75 -3.58
CA ILE A 36 5.77 2.10 -3.98
C ILE A 36 6.02 0.61 -4.25
N VAL A 37 5.13 -0.23 -3.76
CA VAL A 37 5.09 -1.67 -4.05
C VAL A 37 3.67 -2.07 -4.47
N ILE A 38 3.51 -2.58 -5.69
CA ILE A 38 2.23 -3.06 -6.24
C ILE A 38 2.37 -4.53 -6.63
N GLY A 39 1.66 -5.40 -5.91
CA GLY A 39 1.79 -6.83 -6.10
C GLY A 39 1.03 -7.40 -7.31
N GLU A 40 1.39 -8.65 -7.65
CA GLU A 40 0.99 -9.35 -8.88
C GLU A 40 -0.50 -9.37 -9.18
N THR A 41 -1.34 -9.57 -8.17
CA THR A 41 -2.78 -9.74 -8.36
C THR A 41 -3.57 -8.49 -7.99
N ALA A 42 -2.89 -7.34 -7.86
CA ALA A 42 -3.54 -6.07 -7.60
C ALA A 42 -4.38 -5.67 -8.82
N ARG A 43 -5.55 -5.09 -8.56
CA ARG A 43 -6.41 -4.50 -9.58
C ARG A 43 -6.63 -3.04 -9.23
N ILE A 44 -6.32 -2.13 -10.15
CA ILE A 44 -6.40 -0.69 -9.96
C ILE A 44 -7.28 -0.10 -11.07
N GLY A 45 -8.32 0.61 -10.65
CA GLY A 45 -9.27 1.30 -11.51
C GLY A 45 -8.70 2.56 -12.16
N ARG A 46 -9.57 3.31 -12.84
CA ARG A 46 -9.23 4.53 -13.56
C ARG A 46 -9.16 5.73 -12.63
N GLU A 47 -8.37 6.73 -13.00
CA GLU A 47 -8.18 7.97 -12.25
C GLU A 47 -7.68 7.77 -10.80
N VAL A 48 -7.00 6.65 -10.55
CA VAL A 48 -6.36 6.38 -9.27
C VAL A 48 -5.06 7.17 -9.17
N ARG A 49 -4.83 7.78 -7.99
CA ARG A 49 -3.61 8.51 -7.65
C ARG A 49 -2.92 7.86 -6.46
N ILE A 50 -1.63 7.57 -6.59
CA ILE A 50 -0.82 6.95 -5.54
C ILE A 50 0.43 7.78 -5.28
N PHE A 51 0.73 8.01 -4.00
CA PHE A 51 1.92 8.72 -3.53
C PHE A 51 3.03 7.75 -3.07
N GLN A 52 4.20 8.28 -2.76
CA GLN A 52 5.39 7.51 -2.36
C GLN A 52 5.14 6.57 -1.17
N GLY A 53 5.87 5.45 -1.13
CA GLY A 53 5.83 4.51 -0.01
C GLY A 53 4.52 3.72 0.14
N VAL A 54 3.59 3.81 -0.80
CA VAL A 54 2.33 3.04 -0.75
C VAL A 54 2.59 1.58 -1.07
N THR A 55 2.02 0.68 -0.25
CA THR A 55 2.09 -0.77 -0.46
C THR A 55 0.70 -1.35 -0.76
N LEU A 56 0.55 -2.00 -1.91
CA LEU A 56 -0.59 -2.85 -2.27
C LEU A 56 -0.16 -4.31 -2.21
N GLY A 57 -0.19 -4.87 -1.00
CA GLY A 57 0.47 -6.13 -0.64
C GLY A 57 -0.49 -7.30 -0.35
N ALA A 58 0.10 -8.46 -0.07
CA ALA A 58 -0.64 -9.63 0.42
C ALA A 58 -0.71 -9.66 1.94
N LEU A 59 -1.84 -10.10 2.50
CA LEU A 59 -2.01 -10.26 3.95
C LEU A 59 -1.26 -11.49 4.49
N THR A 60 -1.32 -12.60 3.74
CA THR A 60 -0.64 -13.86 4.07
C THR A 60 0.09 -14.38 2.83
N VAL A 61 1.30 -14.91 3.00
CA VAL A 61 2.15 -15.39 1.91
C VAL A 61 2.40 -16.89 2.07
N GLU A 62 1.34 -17.69 1.91
CA GLU A 62 1.51 -19.14 1.77
C GLU A 62 1.84 -19.51 0.33
N ARG A 63 2.72 -20.50 0.13
CA ARG A 63 3.08 -20.98 -1.22
C ARG A 63 1.88 -21.52 -1.99
N SER A 64 0.90 -22.10 -1.30
CA SER A 64 -0.39 -22.55 -1.83
C SER A 64 -1.16 -21.41 -2.52
N MET A 65 -0.97 -20.17 -2.07
CA MET A 65 -1.67 -18.98 -2.56
C MET A 65 -0.90 -18.22 -3.64
N ALA A 66 0.22 -18.75 -4.14
CA ALA A 66 1.02 -18.08 -5.15
C ALA A 66 0.19 -17.69 -6.40
N ASN A 67 -0.75 -18.55 -6.79
CA ASN A 67 -1.60 -18.38 -7.98
C ASN A 67 -3.02 -17.88 -7.68
N THR A 68 -3.29 -17.37 -6.46
CA THR A 68 -4.61 -16.86 -6.09
C THR A 68 -4.61 -15.33 -5.96
N LYS A 69 -5.80 -14.72 -6.00
CA LYS A 69 -5.99 -13.29 -5.73
C LYS A 69 -5.63 -13.03 -4.27
N ARG A 70 -4.62 -12.20 -4.03
CA ARG A 70 -4.03 -11.97 -2.69
C ARG A 70 -3.63 -10.53 -2.41
N HIS A 71 -3.60 -9.68 -3.43
CA HIS A 71 -3.37 -8.24 -3.33
C HIS A 71 -4.70 -7.49 -3.48
N PRO A 72 -4.84 -6.23 -3.02
CA PRO A 72 -6.12 -5.54 -2.97
C PRO A 72 -6.69 -5.16 -4.34
N THR A 73 -7.94 -4.71 -4.33
CA THR A 73 -8.60 -4.02 -5.46
C THR A 73 -8.84 -2.56 -5.08
N ILE A 74 -8.40 -1.64 -5.94
CA ILE A 74 -8.57 -0.20 -5.80
C ILE A 74 -9.52 0.26 -6.91
N GLU A 75 -10.70 0.78 -6.55
CA GLU A 75 -11.70 1.23 -7.53
C GLU A 75 -11.40 2.63 -8.09
N ASP A 76 -12.24 3.09 -9.02
CA ASP A 76 -12.06 4.33 -9.77
C ASP A 76 -12.00 5.58 -8.85
N HIS A 77 -11.20 6.57 -9.25
CA HIS A 77 -11.03 7.87 -8.58
C HIS A 77 -10.49 7.83 -7.13
N VAL A 78 -9.94 6.71 -6.68
CA VAL A 78 -9.33 6.60 -5.35
C VAL A 78 -8.01 7.39 -5.28
N VAL A 79 -7.77 8.02 -4.13
CA VAL A 79 -6.49 8.69 -3.82
C VAL A 79 -5.85 8.01 -2.62
N ILE A 80 -4.59 7.57 -2.75
CA ILE A 80 -3.84 6.91 -1.69
C ILE A 80 -2.59 7.72 -1.35
N TYR A 81 -2.60 8.35 -0.18
CA TYR A 81 -1.50 9.18 0.28
C TYR A 81 -0.33 8.37 0.84
N ALA A 82 0.80 9.07 1.02
CA ALA A 82 2.10 8.50 1.23
C ALA A 82 2.19 7.55 2.43
N GLY A 83 2.97 6.47 2.27
CA GLY A 83 3.27 5.50 3.33
C GLY A 83 2.10 4.60 3.76
N SER A 84 0.99 4.61 3.01
CA SER A 84 -0.17 3.79 3.34
C SER A 84 -0.02 2.35 2.83
N THR A 85 -0.43 1.40 3.67
CA THR A 85 -0.34 -0.04 3.39
C THR A 85 -1.72 -0.65 3.34
N ILE A 86 -2.05 -1.29 2.21
CA ILE A 86 -3.33 -1.94 1.95
C ILE A 86 -3.05 -3.39 1.58
N LEU A 87 -3.60 -4.33 2.35
CA LEU A 87 -3.26 -5.74 2.25
C LEU A 87 -4.51 -6.61 2.05
N GLY A 88 -4.36 -7.70 1.31
CA GLY A 88 -5.36 -8.77 1.22
C GLY A 88 -6.07 -8.84 -0.14
N GLY A 89 -6.36 -10.07 -0.58
CA GLY A 89 -6.98 -10.34 -1.89
C GLY A 89 -8.42 -9.84 -2.01
N ASP A 90 -9.13 -9.92 -0.88
CA ASP A 90 -10.54 -9.57 -0.72
C ASP A 90 -10.75 -8.10 -0.29
N THR A 91 -9.67 -7.39 0.04
CA THR A 91 -9.71 -5.98 0.42
C THR A 91 -10.00 -5.12 -0.81
N VAL A 92 -11.13 -4.41 -0.76
CA VAL A 92 -11.58 -3.48 -1.81
C VAL A 92 -11.64 -2.07 -1.25
N ILE A 93 -10.99 -1.13 -1.92
CA ILE A 93 -11.13 0.31 -1.63
C ILE A 93 -12.14 0.88 -2.63
N GLY A 94 -13.33 1.21 -2.13
CA GLY A 94 -14.44 1.68 -2.96
C GLY A 94 -14.16 3.01 -3.65
N HIS A 95 -14.81 3.24 -4.79
CA HIS A 95 -14.55 4.39 -5.65
C HIS A 95 -14.66 5.74 -4.93
N HIS A 96 -13.91 6.73 -5.40
CA HIS A 96 -13.88 8.09 -4.84
C HIS A 96 -13.46 8.16 -3.35
N THR A 97 -12.86 7.10 -2.81
CA THR A 97 -12.32 7.10 -1.45
C THR A 97 -10.99 7.84 -1.40
N VAL A 98 -10.77 8.57 -0.31
CA VAL A 98 -9.48 9.17 0.02
C VAL A 98 -8.86 8.42 1.19
N VAL A 99 -7.70 7.79 0.95
CA VAL A 99 -6.90 7.10 1.96
C VAL A 99 -5.76 8.03 2.38
N GLY A 100 -5.83 8.54 3.61
CA GLY A 100 -4.81 9.38 4.23
C GLY A 100 -3.48 8.65 4.40
N GLY A 101 -2.40 9.40 4.63
CA GLY A 101 -1.05 8.83 4.72
C GLY A 101 -0.84 7.98 5.98
N ASN A 102 0.09 7.03 5.91
CA ASN A 102 0.45 6.11 6.99
C ASN A 102 -0.75 5.33 7.57
N THR A 103 -1.76 5.02 6.75
CA THR A 103 -2.87 4.15 7.14
C THR A 103 -2.54 2.69 6.89
N TRP A 104 -3.11 1.79 7.69
CA TRP A 104 -2.99 0.35 7.54
C TRP A 104 -4.38 -0.25 7.35
N ILE A 105 -4.64 -0.84 6.19
CA ILE A 105 -5.97 -1.33 5.79
C ILE A 105 -5.89 -2.81 5.42
N THR A 106 -6.72 -3.62 6.07
CA THR A 106 -6.84 -5.07 5.82
C THR A 106 -8.28 -5.50 5.57
N GLU A 107 -9.21 -4.54 5.52
CA GLU A 107 -10.63 -4.74 5.34
C GLU A 107 -11.17 -3.73 4.32
N SER A 108 -12.25 -4.09 3.64
CA SER A 108 -12.82 -3.28 2.57
C SER A 108 -13.41 -1.97 3.09
N ILE A 109 -13.27 -0.92 2.29
CA ILE A 109 -13.77 0.42 2.56
C ILE A 109 -14.85 0.76 1.53
N LEU A 110 -15.99 1.26 2.01
CA LEU A 110 -17.10 1.66 1.16
C LEU A 110 -16.73 2.87 0.28
N PRO A 111 -17.35 3.02 -0.91
CA PRO A 111 -17.15 4.20 -1.75
C PRO A 111 -17.41 5.53 -1.05
N HIS A 112 -16.82 6.60 -1.57
CA HIS A 112 -16.93 7.97 -1.04
C HIS A 112 -16.50 8.13 0.43
N SER A 113 -15.60 7.27 0.90
CA SER A 113 -15.08 7.35 2.26
C SER A 113 -13.85 8.25 2.36
N VAL A 114 -13.54 8.70 3.58
CA VAL A 114 -12.24 9.29 3.93
C VAL A 114 -11.66 8.48 5.08
N VAL A 115 -10.55 7.80 4.83
CA VAL A 115 -9.83 7.00 5.83
C VAL A 115 -8.62 7.79 6.29
N TYR A 116 -8.46 7.98 7.59
CA TYR A 116 -7.29 8.68 8.13
C TYR A 116 -6.92 8.13 9.50
N ARG A 117 -5.64 8.22 9.84
CA ARG A 117 -5.14 7.83 11.16
C ARG A 117 -5.21 9.01 12.11
N ASN A 118 -5.98 8.87 13.20
CA ASN A 118 -5.91 9.83 14.30
C ASN A 118 -4.67 9.56 15.14
N HIS A 119 -3.74 10.51 15.20
CA HIS A 119 -2.51 10.37 15.97
C HIS A 119 -2.69 11.02 17.34
N ARG A 120 -2.40 10.27 18.41
CA ARG A 120 -2.29 10.81 19.76
C ARG A 120 -0.82 10.90 20.13
N VAL A 121 -0.31 12.12 20.26
CA VAL A 121 1.04 12.35 20.79
C VAL A 121 0.96 12.35 22.31
N LEU A 122 1.61 11.38 22.94
CA LEU A 122 1.79 11.35 24.39
C LEU A 122 3.13 11.99 24.73
N VAL A 123 3.10 13.17 25.31
CA VAL A 123 4.30 13.85 25.81
C VAL A 123 4.49 13.45 27.27
N LYS A 124 5.62 12.82 27.59
CA LYS A 124 6.07 12.56 28.96
C LYS A 124 7.33 13.39 29.23
N ASP A 125 7.46 13.92 30.43
CA ASP A 125 8.74 14.51 30.86
C ASP A 125 9.79 13.39 30.89
N ARG A 126 10.99 13.68 30.38
CA ARG A 126 12.12 12.75 30.35
C ARG A 126 12.51 12.28 31.76
N LYS A 127 12.21 13.07 32.79
CA LYS A 127 12.47 12.74 34.20
C LYS A 127 11.64 11.54 34.70
N ASP A 128 10.47 11.30 34.10
CA ASP A 128 9.56 10.21 34.49
C ASP A 128 9.65 8.98 33.57
N PHE A 129 10.52 9.02 32.55
CA PHE A 129 10.74 7.90 31.64
C PHE A 129 11.75 6.92 32.24
N LYS A 130 11.25 5.88 32.92
CA LYS A 130 12.06 4.70 33.25
C LYS A 130 12.28 3.91 31.96
N GLN A 131 13.53 3.77 31.53
CA GLN A 131 13.87 2.86 30.44
C GLN A 131 13.37 1.45 30.80
N PRO A 132 12.77 0.69 29.87
CA PRO A 132 12.58 -0.73 30.08
C PRO A 132 13.96 -1.35 30.34
N ASN A 133 14.10 -2.18 31.38
CA ASN A 133 15.34 -2.88 31.64
C ASN A 133 15.77 -3.59 30.35
N ASP A 134 16.97 -3.30 29.89
CA ASP A 134 17.61 -4.03 28.79
C ASP A 134 17.63 -5.51 29.18
N PHE A 135 16.85 -6.32 28.47
CA PHE A 135 17.08 -7.76 28.46
C PHE A 135 18.29 -7.97 27.55
N GLU A 136 19.49 -7.80 28.10
CA GLU A 136 20.71 -8.33 27.49
C GLU A 136 20.58 -9.86 27.44
N ILE A 137 20.67 -10.42 26.24
CA ILE A 137 20.88 -11.86 25.96
C ILE A 137 22.38 -12.12 25.95
#